data_AF-A0A7G2K1U4-F1
#
_entry.id   AF-A0A7G2K1U4-F1
#
_cell.length_a   1.000
_cell.length_b   1.000
_cell.length_c   1.000
_cell.angle_alpha   90.00
_cell.angle_beta   90.00
_cell.angle_gamma   90.00
#
_symmetry.space_group_name_H-M   'P 1'
#
loop_
_entity.id
_entity.type
_entity.pdbx_description
1 polymer ?
#
loop_
_entity_poly.entity_id
_entity_poly.type
_entity_poly.pdbx_seq_one_letter_code
_entity_poly.pdbx_strand_id
1 'polypeptide(L)'
;MTNSFFQLISYSKVCFIAIDEAHCISQWGHDFRPEYTQLGGLKASFPDAPIMALTATADYATQQDILRHLNLKNLHKYIGSFDRPNIRYTLEEKYKPMEQLTRFVLAQKGKSGIIYCNSRNKVER
;
A
#
# COMPACT_ATOMS: atom_id res chain seq x y z
N MET A 1 -16.44 -8.44 5.56
CA MET A 1 -17.45 -8.67 4.50
C MET A 1 -18.59 -9.52 5.05
N THR A 2 -19.84 -9.20 4.71
CA THR A 2 -20.99 -9.96 5.20
C THR A 2 -21.23 -11.20 4.33
N ASN A 3 -21.75 -12.27 4.92
CA ASN A 3 -22.14 -13.48 4.18
C ASN A 3 -23.16 -13.19 3.07
N SER A 4 -24.02 -12.18 3.27
CA SER A 4 -24.98 -11.73 2.26
C SER A 4 -24.34 -11.21 0.97
N PHE A 5 -23.19 -10.54 1.06
CA PHE A 5 -22.47 -10.02 -0.10
C PHE A 5 -21.82 -11.15 -0.91
N PHE A 6 -21.20 -12.12 -0.23
CA PHE A 6 -20.66 -13.31 -0.89
C PHE A 6 -21.74 -14.12 -1.61
N GLN A 7 -22.89 -14.28 -0.97
CA GLN A 7 -24.04 -14.95 -1.58
C GLN A 7 -24.51 -14.19 -2.83
N LEU A 8 -24.64 -12.86 -2.76
CA LEU A 8 -25.01 -12.04 -3.92
C LEU A 8 -24.03 -12.23 -5.09
N ILE A 9 -22.72 -12.15 -4.83
CA ILE A 9 -21.70 -12.28 -5.88
C ILE A 9 -21.62 -13.72 -6.41
N SER A 10 -21.96 -14.72 -5.61
CA SER A 10 -21.96 -16.13 -6.06
C SER A 10 -22.92 -16.42 -7.22
N TYR A 11 -23.97 -15.61 -7.40
CA TYR A 11 -24.86 -15.71 -8.57
C TYR A 11 -24.23 -15.16 -9.86
N SER A 12 -23.13 -14.43 -9.75
CA SER A 12 -22.39 -13.90 -10.89
C SER A 12 -21.25 -14.84 -11.27
N LYS A 13 -20.99 -14.97 -12.57
CA LYS A 13 -19.82 -15.70 -13.08
C LYS A 13 -18.57 -14.83 -12.92
N VAL A 14 -17.95 -14.88 -11.73
CA VAL A 14 -16.71 -14.16 -11.44
C VAL A 14 -15.56 -14.75 -12.25
N CYS A 15 -14.98 -13.96 -13.14
CA CYS A 15 -13.86 -14.38 -13.99
C CYS A 15 -12.48 -14.07 -13.40
N PHE A 16 -12.38 -13.12 -12.47
CA PHE A 16 -11.13 -12.64 -11.89
C PHE A 16 -11.36 -11.78 -10.64
N ILE A 17 -10.43 -11.82 -9.70
CA ILE A 17 -10.45 -10.98 -8.49
C ILE A 17 -9.10 -10.28 -8.34
N ALA A 18 -9.12 -8.94 -8.29
CA ALA A 18 -7.97 -8.13 -7.92
C ALA A 18 -8.13 -7.60 -6.50
N ILE A 19 -7.08 -7.73 -5.70
CA ILE A 19 -6.92 -7.13 -4.39
C ILE A 19 -5.85 -6.06 -4.53
N ASP A 20 -6.28 -4.82 -4.66
CA ASP A 20 -5.37 -3.68 -4.67
C ASP A 20 -4.98 -3.28 -3.25
N GLU A 21 -3.87 -2.55 -3.11
CA GLU A 21 -3.28 -2.16 -1.82
C GLU A 21 -3.17 -3.32 -0.82
N ALA A 22 -2.75 -4.49 -1.30
CA ALA A 22 -2.72 -5.73 -0.53
C ALA A 22 -1.88 -5.62 0.75
N HIS A 23 -0.97 -4.66 0.84
CA HIS A 23 -0.20 -4.38 2.06
C HIS A 23 -1.09 -4.05 3.28
N CYS A 24 -2.33 -3.59 3.08
CA CYS A 24 -3.30 -3.32 4.16
C CYS A 24 -3.62 -4.54 5.02
N ILE A 25 -3.35 -5.76 4.53
CA ILE A 25 -3.59 -7.00 5.25
C ILE A 25 -2.56 -7.27 6.37
N SER A 26 -1.38 -6.66 6.29
CA SER A 26 -0.28 -6.89 7.24
C SER A 26 -0.30 -5.85 8.36
N GLN A 27 -0.17 -6.31 9.60
CA GLN A 27 -0.01 -5.43 10.77
C GLN A 27 1.32 -4.68 10.78
N TRP A 28 2.30 -5.18 10.04
CA TRP A 28 3.60 -4.52 9.82
C TRP A 28 3.55 -3.54 8.64
N GLY A 29 2.46 -3.56 7.88
CA GLY A 29 2.16 -2.57 6.85
C GLY A 29 1.82 -1.20 7.45
N HIS A 30 1.98 -0.16 6.64
CA HIS A 30 1.78 1.23 7.07
C HIS A 30 0.31 1.67 7.17
N ASP A 31 -0.64 0.84 6.68
CA ASP A 31 -2.10 1.10 6.73
C ASP A 31 -2.89 -0.20 7.01
N PHE A 32 -2.63 -0.84 8.16
CA PHE A 32 -3.31 -2.09 8.51
C PHE A 32 -4.83 -1.92 8.65
N ARG A 33 -5.58 -2.78 7.96
CA ARG A 33 -7.05 -2.85 7.98
C ARG A 33 -7.49 -4.25 8.39
N PRO A 34 -8.07 -4.45 9.59
CA PRO A 34 -8.51 -5.77 10.06
C PRO A 34 -9.43 -6.50 9.07
N GLU A 35 -10.24 -5.77 8.31
CA GLU A 35 -11.16 -6.31 7.31
C GLU A 35 -10.44 -7.04 6.17
N TYR A 36 -9.20 -6.66 5.83
CA TYR A 36 -8.42 -7.31 4.78
C TYR A 36 -8.05 -8.75 5.17
N THR A 37 -7.92 -9.06 6.46
CA THR A 37 -7.62 -10.44 6.90
C THR A 37 -8.73 -11.42 6.53
N GLN A 38 -9.96 -10.92 6.32
CA GLN A 38 -11.11 -11.73 5.91
C GLN A 38 -11.05 -12.12 4.42
N LEU A 39 -10.14 -11.52 3.63
CA LEU A 39 -9.97 -11.81 2.21
C LEU A 39 -9.39 -13.21 1.93
N GLY A 40 -8.79 -13.86 2.93
CA GLY A 40 -8.28 -15.25 2.79
C GLY A 40 -9.36 -16.27 2.41
N GLY A 41 -10.63 -15.98 2.68
CA GLY A 41 -11.77 -16.82 2.28
C GLY A 41 -12.11 -16.76 0.79
N LEU A 42 -11.59 -15.78 0.03
CA LEU A 42 -11.98 -15.55 -1.36
C LEU A 42 -11.76 -16.77 -2.25
N LYS A 43 -10.64 -17.49 -2.06
CA LYS A 43 -10.36 -18.67 -2.88
C LYS A 43 -11.29 -19.83 -2.57
N ALA A 44 -11.81 -19.93 -1.35
CA ALA A 44 -12.81 -20.94 -0.98
C ALA A 44 -14.20 -20.57 -1.55
N SER A 45 -14.56 -19.29 -1.57
CA SER A 45 -15.82 -18.81 -2.15
C SER A 45 -15.82 -18.81 -3.68
N PHE A 46 -14.66 -18.60 -4.31
CA PHE A 46 -14.49 -18.53 -5.76
C PHE A 46 -13.35 -19.44 -6.23
N PRO A 47 -13.54 -20.77 -6.20
CA PRO A 47 -12.48 -21.73 -6.50
C PRO A 47 -11.91 -21.60 -7.91
N ASP A 48 -12.75 -21.26 -8.89
CA ASP A 48 -12.37 -21.16 -10.30
C ASP A 48 -11.81 -19.79 -10.69
N ALA A 49 -12.07 -18.74 -9.90
CA ALA A 49 -11.59 -17.40 -10.19
C ALA A 49 -10.09 -17.27 -9.86
N PRO A 50 -9.25 -16.77 -10.78
CA PRO A 50 -7.90 -16.36 -10.45
C PRO A 50 -7.92 -15.13 -9.53
N ILE A 51 -6.95 -15.07 -8.63
CA ILE A 51 -6.80 -13.97 -7.66
C ILE A 51 -5.43 -13.33 -7.87
N MET A 52 -5.40 -12.00 -7.93
CA MET A 52 -4.18 -11.21 -7.98
C MET A 52 -4.16 -10.23 -6.83
N ALA A 53 -3.03 -10.13 -6.14
CA ALA A 53 -2.78 -9.14 -5.11
C ALA A 53 -1.72 -8.16 -5.60
N LEU A 54 -2.00 -6.86 -5.52
CA LEU A 54 -1.15 -5.79 -6.01
C LEU A 54 -0.83 -4.83 -4.86
N THR A 55 0.39 -4.29 -4.85
CA THR A 55 0.81 -3.22 -3.95
C THR A 55 2.04 -2.54 -4.52
N ALA A 56 2.15 -1.23 -4.34
CA ALA A 56 3.35 -0.47 -4.70
C ALA A 56 4.44 -0.59 -3.62
N THR A 57 4.06 -0.77 -2.36
CA THR A 57 4.95 -0.79 -1.21
C THR A 57 4.70 -2.04 -0.37
N ALA A 58 5.69 -2.94 -0.33
CA ALA A 58 5.71 -4.08 0.57
C ALA A 58 7.14 -4.54 0.79
N ASP A 59 7.62 -4.42 2.02
CA ASP A 59 8.87 -5.03 2.44
C ASP A 59 8.74 -6.56 2.52
N TYR A 60 9.84 -7.24 2.85
CA TYR A 60 9.83 -8.71 2.90
C TYR A 60 8.78 -9.25 3.90
N ALA A 61 8.67 -8.64 5.09
CA ALA A 61 7.71 -9.06 6.11
C ALA A 61 6.26 -8.89 5.64
N THR A 62 5.91 -7.73 5.09
CA THR A 62 4.59 -7.43 4.52
C THR A 62 4.25 -8.41 3.40
N GLN A 63 5.22 -8.75 2.53
CA GLN A 63 5.00 -9.75 1.47
C GLN A 63 4.65 -11.12 2.06
N GLN A 64 5.34 -11.59 3.10
CA GLN A 64 5.03 -12.87 3.73
C GLN A 64 3.64 -12.88 4.35
N ASP A 65 3.23 -11.77 4.98
CA ASP A 65 1.90 -11.63 5.54
C ASP A 65 0.80 -11.67 4.47
N ILE A 66 1.00 -10.98 3.35
CA ILE A 66 0.05 -11.05 2.22
C ILE A 66 -0.15 -12.50 1.77
N LEU A 67 0.94 -13.23 1.56
CA LEU A 67 0.88 -14.63 1.12
C LEU A 67 0.19 -15.52 2.15
N ARG A 68 0.51 -15.34 3.44
CA ARG A 68 -0.05 -16.10 4.54
C ARG A 68 -1.55 -15.86 4.70
N HIS A 69 -1.98 -14.61 4.70
CA HIS A 69 -3.37 -14.26 4.95
C HIS A 69 -4.28 -14.52 3.75
N LEU A 70 -3.81 -14.32 2.52
CA LEU A 70 -4.61 -14.61 1.32
C LEU A 70 -4.67 -16.10 0.99
N ASN A 71 -3.77 -16.92 1.57
CA ASN A 71 -3.74 -18.37 1.40
C ASN A 71 -3.77 -18.82 -0.07
N LEU A 72 -3.05 -18.09 -0.93
CA LEU A 72 -2.96 -18.38 -2.36
C LEU A 72 -1.93 -19.50 -2.60
N LYS A 73 -2.35 -20.56 -3.29
CA LYS A 73 -1.48 -21.69 -3.68
C LYS A 73 -0.95 -21.49 -5.10
N ASN A 74 0.24 -22.03 -5.39
CA ASN A 74 0.87 -22.01 -6.73
C ASN A 74 0.95 -20.59 -7.35
N LEU A 75 1.40 -19.62 -6.57
CA LEU A 75 1.44 -18.22 -7.00
C LEU A 75 2.64 -17.90 -7.90
N HIS A 76 2.40 -17.06 -8.89
CA HIS A 76 3.47 -16.34 -9.57
C HIS A 76 3.78 -15.05 -8.80
N LYS A 77 5.01 -14.91 -8.31
CA LYS A 77 5.46 -13.71 -7.60
C LYS A 77 6.28 -12.84 -8.53
N TYR A 78 5.84 -11.60 -8.73
CA TYR A 78 6.58 -10.58 -9.46
C TYR A 78 6.92 -9.41 -8.54
N ILE A 79 8.19 -9.01 -8.54
CA ILE A 79 8.67 -7.82 -7.84
C ILE A 79 9.36 -6.94 -8.89
N GLY A 80 8.81 -5.75 -9.13
CA GLY A 80 9.42 -4.75 -9.99
C GLY A 80 10.60 -4.04 -9.31
N SER A 81 11.35 -3.27 -10.08
CA SER A 81 12.40 -2.40 -9.51
C SER A 81 11.79 -1.35 -8.59
N PHE A 82 12.42 -1.15 -7.43
CA PHE A 82 12.12 -0.03 -6.54
C PHE A 82 12.87 1.25 -6.94
N ASP A 83 13.83 1.14 -7.86
CA ASP A 83 14.67 2.27 -8.25
C ASP A 83 13.87 3.33 -9.00
N ARG A 84 14.14 4.59 -8.64
CA ARG A 84 13.59 5.78 -9.27
C ARG A 84 14.78 6.67 -9.61
N PRO A 85 15.48 6.41 -10.73
CA PRO A 85 16.75 7.07 -11.04
C PRO A 85 16.60 8.60 -11.22
N ASN A 86 15.36 9.08 -11.41
CA ASN A 86 15.03 10.49 -11.53
C ASN A 86 14.74 11.17 -10.16
N ILE A 87 14.78 10.44 -9.04
CA ILE A 87 14.55 10.96 -7.69
C ILE A 87 15.88 10.97 -6.92
N ARG A 88 16.34 12.17 -6.54
CA ARG A 88 17.52 12.33 -5.69
C ARG A 88 17.13 12.40 -4.22
N TYR A 89 17.65 11.49 -3.41
CA TYR A 89 17.52 11.52 -1.95
C TYR A 89 18.59 12.42 -1.35
N THR A 90 18.19 13.32 -0.44
CA THR A 90 19.08 14.21 0.31
C THR A 90 18.65 14.24 1.77
N LEU A 91 19.61 14.37 2.68
CA LEU A 91 19.37 14.46 4.12
C LEU A 91 20.16 15.65 4.69
N GLU A 92 19.51 16.47 5.51
CA GLU A 92 20.12 17.61 6.22
C GLU A 92 19.73 17.50 7.70
N GLU A 93 20.69 17.66 8.59
CA GLU A 93 20.43 17.69 10.04
C GLU A 93 19.63 18.93 10.41
N LYS A 94 18.75 18.80 11.40
CA LYS A 94 17.84 19.89 11.81
C LYS A 94 18.59 20.90 12.68
N TYR A 95 18.73 22.11 12.17
CA TYR A 95 19.20 23.27 12.91
C TYR A 95 18.44 24.51 12.44
N LYS A 96 17.61 25.10 13.31
CA LYS A 96 16.63 26.14 12.92
C LYS A 96 15.79 25.70 11.70
N PRO A 97 14.93 24.66 11.85
CA PRO A 97 14.32 23.95 10.73
C PRO A 97 13.44 24.81 9.82
N MET A 98 12.80 25.87 10.35
CA MET A 98 11.99 26.78 9.53
C MET A 98 12.86 27.64 8.61
N GLU A 99 14.03 28.09 9.06
CA GLU A 99 14.98 28.83 8.22
C GLU A 99 15.54 27.91 7.13
N GLN A 100 15.91 26.67 7.49
CA GLN A 100 16.37 25.66 6.53
C GLN A 100 15.30 25.35 5.47
N LEU A 101 14.06 25.09 5.90
CA LEU A 101 12.94 24.79 4.99
C LEU A 101 12.65 25.98 4.06
N THR A 102 12.59 27.20 4.61
CA THR A 102 12.36 28.42 3.82
C THR A 102 13.45 28.59 2.76
N ARG A 103 14.73 28.44 3.15
CA ARG A 103 15.86 28.48 2.22
C ARG A 103 15.74 27.41 1.13
N PHE A 104 15.37 26.17 1.50
CA PHE A 104 15.18 25.07 0.56
C PHE A 104 14.07 25.36 -0.46
N VAL A 105 12.90 25.83 -0.02
CA VAL A 105 11.76 26.14 -0.87
C VAL A 105 12.07 27.30 -1.82
N LEU A 106 12.68 28.38 -1.33
CA LEU A 106 13.09 29.51 -2.16
C LEU A 106 14.09 29.09 -3.26
N ALA A 107 15.01 28.18 -2.94
CA ALA A 107 15.96 27.63 -3.92
C ALA A 107 15.29 26.81 -5.04
N GLN A 108 14.05 26.33 -4.85
CA GLN A 108 13.31 25.61 -5.90
C GLN A 108 12.75 26.50 -7.00
N LYS A 109 12.76 27.84 -6.84
CA LYS A 109 12.37 28.81 -7.87
C LYS A 109 10.98 28.55 -8.48
N GLY A 110 9.98 28.30 -7.63
CA GLY A 110 8.57 28.15 -8.06
C GLY A 110 8.18 26.75 -8.56
N LYS A 111 9.06 25.75 -8.46
CA LYS A 111 8.69 24.34 -8.73
C LYS A 111 7.66 23.84 -7.71
N SER A 112 6.78 22.95 -8.16
CA SER A 112 5.83 22.24 -7.29
C SER A 112 6.54 21.26 -6.36
N GLY A 113 6.00 21.09 -5.15
CA GLY A 113 6.53 20.16 -4.16
C GLY A 113 5.51 19.86 -3.06
N ILE A 114 5.80 18.84 -2.26
CA ILE A 114 4.98 18.40 -1.12
C ILE A 114 5.86 18.48 0.13
N ILE A 115 5.34 19.07 1.20
CA ILE A 115 5.99 19.12 2.52
C ILE A 115 5.17 18.24 3.47
N TYR A 116 5.76 17.16 3.96
CA TYR A 116 5.14 16.28 4.95
C TYR A 116 5.47 16.74 6.36
N CYS A 117 4.43 16.83 7.20
CA CYS A 117 4.52 17.12 8.63
C CYS A 117 3.86 15.99 9.42
N ASN A 118 4.31 15.77 10.65
CA ASN A 118 3.82 14.70 11.52
C ASN A 118 2.57 15.07 12.33
N SER A 119 2.12 16.33 12.30
CA SER A 119 0.90 16.77 12.98
C SER A 119 0.16 17.80 12.16
N ARG A 120 -1.17 17.80 12.27
CA ARG A 120 -2.04 18.76 11.60
C ARG A 120 -1.69 20.21 11.97
N ASN A 121 -1.46 20.49 13.25
CA ASN A 121 -1.05 21.82 13.73
C ASN A 121 0.24 22.30 13.04
N LYS A 122 1.17 21.41 12.73
CA LYS A 122 2.40 21.77 12.00
C LYS A 122 2.18 21.97 10.50
N VAL A 123 1.14 21.39 9.92
CA VAL A 123 0.74 21.66 8.52
C VAL A 123 0.09 23.03 8.40
N GLU A 124 -0.71 23.44 9.39
CA GLU A 124 -1.49 24.69 9.36
C GLU A 124 -0.68 25.94 9.76
N ARG A 125 0.53 25.78 10.29
CA ARG A 125 1.45 26.85 10.69
C ARG A 125 2.50 27.14 9.62
#